data_AF-A0A8T4D1U3-F1
#
_entry.id   AF-A0A8T4D1U3-F1
#
_cell.length_a   1.000
_cell.length_b   1.000
_cell.length_c   1.000
_cell.angle_alpha   90.00
_cell.angle_beta   90.00
_cell.angle_gamma   90.00
#
_symmetry.space_group_name_H-M   'P 1'
#
loop_
_entity.id
_entity.type
_entity.pdbx_description
1 polymer ?
#
loop_
_entity_poly.entity_id
_entity_poly.type
_entity_poly.pdbx_seq_one_letter_code
_entity_poly.pdbx_strand_id
1 'polypeptide(L)' 'MDLHMFQQSVLDSYTSNSQKARVLTENWFASQMYCPCCLKPKISVYNNNKKVSDFFCDSCRNDFQLKSSKNRSGVKF' A
#
# COMPACT_ATOMS: atom_id res chain seq x y z
N MET A 1 12.87 0.23 -8.58
CA MET A 1 11.44 0.36 -8.23
C MET A 1 10.65 0.11 -9.50
N ASP A 2 9.87 -0.95 -9.51
CA ASP A 2 8.96 -1.27 -10.60
C ASP A 2 7.68 -0.43 -10.45
N LEU A 3 7.18 0.15 -11.55
CA LEU A 3 5.98 0.97 -11.57
C LEU A 3 4.74 0.20 -12.07
N HIS A 4 4.89 -1.06 -12.45
CA HIS A 4 3.78 -1.90 -12.87
C HIS A 4 3.04 -2.49 -11.66
N MET A 5 1.73 -2.27 -11.63
CA MET A 5 0.82 -2.78 -10.60
C MET A 5 -0.19 -3.72 -11.25
N PHE A 6 0.26 -4.92 -11.62
CA PHE A 6 -0.58 -5.90 -12.31
C PHE A 6 -0.44 -7.30 -11.68
N GLN A 7 -1.57 -7.86 -11.25
CA GLN A 7 -1.66 -9.23 -10.74
C GLN A 7 -2.97 -9.83 -11.23
N GLN A 8 -2.89 -10.75 -12.21
CA GLN A 8 -4.07 -11.39 -12.82
C GLN A 8 -4.96 -12.06 -11.78
N SER A 9 -4.36 -12.77 -10.82
CA SER A 9 -5.08 -13.44 -9.73
C SER A 9 -5.99 -12.50 -8.93
N VAL A 10 -5.59 -11.24 -8.74
CA VAL A 10 -6.40 -10.23 -8.03
C VAL A 10 -7.59 -9.78 -8.88
N LEU A 11 -7.41 -9.68 -10.20
CA LEU A 11 -8.49 -9.31 -11.10
C LEU A 11 -9.58 -10.38 -11.18
N ASP A 12 -9.18 -11.65 -11.07
CA ASP A 12 -10.06 -12.82 -11.11
C ASP A 12 -10.75 -13.05 -9.75
N SER A 13 -10.06 -12.79 -8.63
CA SER A 13 -10.57 -13.10 -7.28
C SER A 13 -11.51 -12.03 -6.69
N TYR A 14 -11.49 -10.81 -7.21
CA TYR A 14 -12.30 -9.70 -6.69
C TYR A 14 -13.19 -9.14 -7.79
N THR A 15 -14.44 -8.82 -7.44
CA THR A 15 -15.37 -8.14 -8.36
C THR A 15 -15.39 -6.62 -8.15
N SER A 16 -15.29 -6.18 -6.89
CA SER A 16 -15.28 -4.76 -6.53
C SER A 16 -13.98 -4.07 -6.92
N ASN A 17 -14.10 -2.97 -7.67
CA ASN A 17 -12.96 -2.12 -8.03
C ASN A 17 -12.21 -1.56 -6.81
N SER A 18 -12.93 -1.28 -5.71
CA SER A 18 -12.31 -0.83 -4.47
C SER A 18 -11.43 -1.91 -3.84
N GLN A 19 -11.87 -3.16 -3.86
CA GLN A 19 -11.08 -4.28 -3.35
C GLN A 19 -9.90 -4.60 -4.27
N LYS A 20 -10.09 -4.57 -5.61
CA LYS A 20 -8.99 -4.69 -6.57
C LYS A 20 -7.93 -3.63 -6.33
N ALA A 21 -8.34 -2.36 -6.20
CA ALA A 21 -7.43 -1.25 -5.93
C ALA A 21 -6.67 -1.48 -4.62
N ARG A 22 -7.36 -1.83 -3.54
CA ARG A 22 -6.74 -2.09 -2.24
C ARG A 22 -5.66 -3.17 -2.33
N VAL A 23 -6.00 -4.35 -2.87
CA VAL A 23 -5.06 -5.49 -2.91
C VAL A 23 -3.88 -5.20 -3.83
N LEU A 24 -4.11 -4.61 -5.01
CA LEU A 24 -3.03 -4.26 -5.94
C LEU A 24 -2.09 -3.20 -5.33
N THR A 25 -2.63 -2.17 -4.69
CA THR A 25 -1.84 -1.06 -4.13
C THR A 25 -1.06 -1.49 -2.90
N GLU A 26 -1.67 -2.24 -1.99
CA GLU A 26 -0.98 -2.77 -0.80
C GLU A 26 0.14 -3.74 -1.19
N ASN A 27 -0.12 -4.67 -2.12
CA ASN A 27 0.89 -5.65 -2.56
C ASN A 27 2.10 -4.97 -3.23
N TRP A 28 1.83 -4.03 -4.14
CA TRP A 28 2.90 -3.29 -4.79
C TRP A 28 3.71 -2.47 -3.76
N PHE A 29 3.03 -1.75 -2.87
CA PHE A 29 3.67 -0.92 -1.85
C PHE A 29 4.58 -1.76 -0.95
N ALA A 30 4.09 -2.91 -0.46
CA ALA A 30 4.87 -3.85 0.34
C ALA A 30 6.14 -4.36 -0.37
N SER A 31 6.06 -4.54 -1.70
CA SER A 31 7.18 -5.08 -2.50
C SER A 31 8.20 -4.04 -2.94
N GLN A 32 7.79 -2.79 -3.12
CA GLN A 32 8.61 -1.75 -3.75
C GLN A 32 9.08 -0.65 -2.78
N MET A 33 8.38 -0.47 -1.65
CA MET A 33 8.65 0.66 -0.76
C MET A 33 9.68 0.36 0.31
N TYR A 34 10.45 1.40 0.61
CA TYR A 34 11.36 1.49 1.74
C TYR A 34 10.78 2.45 2.78
N CYS A 35 11.37 2.49 3.98
CA CYS A 35 10.99 3.48 4.98
C CYS A 35 11.58 4.86 4.65
N PRO A 36 10.75 5.89 4.36
CA PRO A 36 11.27 7.22 4.02
C PRO A 36 11.92 7.94 5.21
N CYS A 37 11.66 7.50 6.45
CA CYS A 37 12.18 8.17 7.66
C CYS A 37 13.59 7.69 8.06
N CYS A 38 13.94 6.44 7.76
CA CYS A 38 15.22 5.84 8.18
C CYS A 38 15.93 5.04 7.09
N LEU A 39 15.41 5.06 5.87
CA LEU A 39 15.98 4.40 4.69
C LEU A 39 16.06 2.87 4.81
N LYS A 40 15.34 2.25 5.77
CA LYS A 40 15.24 0.80 5.83
C LYS A 40 14.68 0.28 4.50
N PRO A 41 15.34 -0.67 3.81
CA PRO A 41 14.95 -1.08 2.45
C PRO A 41 13.58 -1.73 2.32
N LYS A 42 12.99 -2.20 3.42
CA LYS A 42 11.69 -2.87 3.44
C LYS A 42 10.80 -2.27 4.51
N ILE A 43 9.54 -2.10 4.17
CA ILE A 43 8.47 -1.74 5.10
C ILE A 43 7.63 -2.99 5.44
N SER A 44 7.11 -3.06 6.66
CA SER A 44 6.29 -4.17 7.13
C SER A 44 4.81 -3.82 7.00
N VAL A 45 3.97 -4.82 6.73
CA VAL A 45 2.51 -4.66 6.59
C VAL A 45 1.84 -5.02 7.90
N TYR A 46 0.82 -4.28 8.30
CA TYR A 46 -0.07 -4.72 9.38
C TYR A 46 -1.02 -5.82 8.90
N ASN A 47 -1.59 -6.57 9.85
CA ASN A 47 -2.70 -7.46 9.54
C ASN A 47 -3.93 -6.65 9.11
N ASN A 48 -4.72 -7.24 8.21
CA ASN A 48 -5.99 -6.66 7.77
C ASN A 48 -6.85 -6.20 8.96
N ASN A 49 -7.57 -5.09 8.77
CA ASN A 49 -8.45 -4.45 9.76
C ASN A 49 -7.73 -3.71 10.91
N LYS A 50 -6.42 -3.46 10.80
CA LYS A 50 -5.76 -2.49 11.69
C LYS A 50 -6.31 -1.09 11.42
N LYS A 51 -6.86 -0.45 12.44
CA LYS A 51 -7.39 0.91 12.32
C LYS A 51 -6.25 1.90 12.06
N VAL A 52 -6.37 2.74 11.02
CA VAL A 52 -5.57 3.95 10.75
C VAL A 52 -4.11 3.72 10.34
N SER A 53 -3.64 2.47 10.23
CA SER A 53 -2.27 2.18 9.80
C SER A 53 -2.21 0.90 8.96
N ASP A 54 -1.68 1.01 7.74
CA ASP A 54 -1.56 -0.10 6.80
C ASP A 54 -0.15 -0.71 6.85
N PHE A 55 0.86 0.13 7.10
CA PHE A 55 2.27 -0.26 7.15
C PHE A 55 3.01 0.34 8.33
N PHE A 56 4.13 -0.28 8.72
CA PHE A 56 5.03 0.24 9.73
C PHE A 56 6.50 -0.06 9.40
N CYS A 57 7.39 0.76 9.94
CA CYS A 57 8.82 0.45 9.96
C CYS A 57 9.20 -0.09 11.34
N ASP A 58 9.73 -1.30 11.40
CA ASP A 58 10.25 -1.93 12.62
C ASP A 58 11.55 -1.28 13.14
N SER A 59 12.29 -0.54 12.30
CA SER A 59 13.53 0.13 12.70
C SER A 59 13.30 1.48 13.38
N CYS A 60 12.38 2.31 12.85
CA CYS A 60 12.13 3.65 13.38
C CYS A 60 10.73 3.82 14.00
N ARG A 61 9.92 2.75 13.99
CA ARG A 61 8.58 2.69 14.59
C ARG A 61 7.56 3.70 14.04
N ASN A 62 7.78 4.19 12.82
CA ASN A 62 6.82 5.05 12.14
C ASN A 62 5.72 4.22 11.48
N ASP A 63 4.50 4.75 11.57
CA ASP A 63 3.27 4.23 10.97
C ASP A 63 2.97 4.94 9.65
N PHE A 64 2.41 4.22 8.68
CA PHE A 64 2.06 4.76 7.36
C PHE A 64 0.67 4.28 6.93
N GLN A 65 -0.12 5.23 6.43
CA GLN A 65 -1.43 4.96 5.82
C GLN A 65 -1.33 5.13 4.30
N LEU A 66 -1.72 4.10 3.57
CA LEU A 66 -1.78 4.10 2.11
C LEU A 66 -3.13 4.65 1.65
N LYS A 67 -3.09 5.66 0.78
CA LYS A 67 -4.27 6.22 0.11
C LYS A 67 -4.04 6.19 -1.38
N SER A 68 -4.87 5.43 -2.10
CA SER A 68 -4.80 5.30 -3.56
C SER A 68 -6.05 5.84 -4.23
N SER A 69 -5.88 6.47 -5.39
CA SER A 69 -6.96 6.96 -6.24
C SER A 69 -6.55 6.81 -7.70
N LYS A 70 -7.48 6.39 -8.56
CA LYS A 70 -7.30 6.44 -10.02
C LYS A 70 -7.32 7.88 -10.55
N ASN A 71 -8.07 8.75 -9.87
CA ASN A 71 -8.16 10.16 -10.20
C ASN A 71 -6.95 10.91 -9.65
N ARG A 72 -6.58 12.03 -10.29
CA ARG A 72 -5.58 12.94 -9.75
C ARG A 72 -5.95 13.32 -8.32
N SER A 73 -4.99 13.20 -7.41
CA SER A 73 -5.18 13.58 -6.02
C SER A 73 -5.52 15.07 -5.94
N GLY A 74 -6.74 15.38 -5.49
CA GLY A 74 -7.12 16.75 -5.11
C GLY A 74 -6.66 17.04 -3.68
N VAL A 75 -6.37 18.30 -3.38
CA VAL A 75 -6.20 18.77 -2.00
C VAL A 75 -7.56 18.59 -1.32
N LYS A 76 -7.65 17.66 -0.37
CA LYS A 76 -8.79 17.58 0.55
C LYS A 76 -8.45 18.49 1.72
N PHE A 77 -9.09 19.66 1.77
CA PHE A 77 -9.09 20.56 2.92
C PHE A 77 -9.91 19.95 4.06
#